data_AF-A0A6I3H1D4-F1
#
_entry.id   AF-A0A6I3H1D4-F1
#
_cell.length_a   1.000
_cell.length_b   1.000
_cell.length_c   1.000
_cell.angle_alpha   90.00
_cell.angle_beta   90.00
_cell.angle_gamma   90.00
#
_symmetry.space_group_name_H-M   'P 1'
#
loop_
_entity.id
_entity.type
_entity.pdbx_description
1 polymer ?
#
loop_
_entity_poly.entity_id
_entity_poly.type
_entity_poly.pdbx_seq_one_letter_code
_entity_poly.pdbx_strand_id
1 'polypeptide(L)'
;MRFINNPSHDLTYDDVFMVPSYSALSSRMDVDLNAFDKTGTTIPLVVANMTAISGRRMAETVARRGGIAVIPQDIPLEIVADVITWVKSRHIIFDTPVTLNPNETVADAIDLITKRAHGALIVVEDDVPVGIVTEADCENVDRFTQLNKIMSKDLVSLKDDVTPKEAFEFLTDKRRRLAPVINKSGKLVGIITRTGALRATMYQPALDANGKLKVAAAVGINGDVEKKAKALIAAGADVLVVDTAHGHQKKMVEALKVIRALNPVVPIVAGNVVTADGTKELIEAGADIVKVGVGPGAMCTTRMQTGVGRPQFSAVLECAIEAK
;
A
#
# COMPACT_ATOMS: atom_id res chain seq x y z
N MET A 1 25.02 -5.99 -6.80
CA MET A 1 25.28 -7.33 -6.25
C MET A 1 26.40 -7.98 -7.05
N ARG A 2 27.31 -8.73 -6.42
CA ARG A 2 28.42 -9.42 -7.09
C ARG A 2 28.55 -10.81 -6.50
N PHE A 3 28.67 -11.84 -7.33
CA PHE A 3 29.02 -13.16 -6.85
C PHE A 3 30.52 -13.27 -6.53
N ILE A 4 30.84 -14.12 -5.56
CA ILE A 4 32.24 -14.51 -5.26
C ILE A 4 32.71 -15.68 -6.15
N ASN A 5 31.76 -16.41 -6.74
CA ASN A 5 31.94 -17.55 -7.63
C ASN A 5 30.95 -17.44 -8.81
N ASN A 6 31.23 -18.10 -9.94
CA ASN A 6 30.31 -18.10 -11.07
C ASN A 6 29.38 -19.32 -10.98
N PRO A 7 28.08 -19.16 -10.68
CA PRO A 7 27.15 -20.29 -10.65
C PRO A 7 26.98 -20.87 -12.06
N SER A 8 26.85 -22.19 -12.15
CA SER A 8 26.64 -22.93 -13.41
C SER A 8 25.17 -23.14 -13.77
N HIS A 9 24.25 -22.73 -12.89
CA HIS A 9 22.81 -22.90 -13.01
C HIS A 9 22.09 -21.70 -12.41
N ASP A 10 20.80 -21.57 -12.74
CA ASP A 10 19.96 -20.51 -12.17
C ASP A 10 19.63 -20.76 -10.69
N LEU A 11 19.57 -19.68 -9.92
CA LEU A 11 19.41 -19.69 -8.46
C LEU A 11 18.07 -19.06 -8.05
N THR A 12 17.51 -19.51 -6.94
CA THR A 12 16.47 -18.84 -6.17
C THR A 12 17.05 -18.25 -4.87
N TYR A 13 16.22 -17.58 -4.07
CA TYR A 13 16.69 -16.88 -2.87
C TYR A 13 17.29 -17.80 -1.80
N ASP A 14 16.77 -19.02 -1.67
CA ASP A 14 17.25 -20.01 -0.68
C ASP A 14 18.60 -20.64 -1.07
N ASP A 15 19.06 -20.45 -2.31
CA ASP A 15 20.34 -21.00 -2.80
C ASP A 15 21.54 -20.10 -2.45
N VAL A 16 21.31 -18.90 -1.91
CA VAL A 16 22.36 -17.89 -1.70
C VAL A 16 22.35 -17.30 -0.30
N PHE A 17 23.54 -16.89 0.16
CA PHE A 17 23.72 -16.12 1.38
C PHE A 17 24.40 -14.78 1.07
N MET A 18 24.04 -13.73 1.83
CA MET A 18 24.78 -12.47 1.79
C MET A 18 26.08 -12.62 2.60
N VAL A 19 27.22 -12.43 1.93
CA VAL A 19 28.53 -12.44 2.59
C VAL A 19 28.78 -11.08 3.23
N PRO A 20 29.01 -10.99 4.56
CA PRO A 20 29.34 -9.74 5.22
C PRO A 20 30.56 -9.07 4.58
N SER A 21 30.51 -7.77 4.42
CA SER A 21 31.58 -6.94 3.88
C SER A 21 31.77 -5.71 4.77
N TYR A 22 32.88 -4.99 4.59
CA TYR A 22 33.13 -3.75 5.31
C TYR A 22 31.94 -2.77 5.19
N SER A 23 31.53 -2.19 6.32
CA SER A 23 30.49 -1.16 6.40
C SER A 23 30.99 0.01 7.23
N ALA A 24 30.81 1.23 6.72
CA ALA A 24 31.11 2.46 7.44
C ALA A 24 29.90 3.01 8.22
N LEU A 25 28.74 2.34 8.16
CA LEU A 25 27.52 2.79 8.84
C LEU A 25 27.67 2.62 10.36
N SER A 26 27.24 3.65 11.09
CA SER A 26 27.34 3.69 12.56
C SER A 26 26.09 3.12 13.24
N SER A 27 24.94 3.26 12.58
CA SER A 27 23.64 2.80 13.05
C SER A 27 22.85 2.17 11.91
N ARG A 28 21.98 1.22 12.23
CA ARG A 28 21.00 0.67 11.27
C ARG A 28 20.01 1.73 10.75
N MET A 29 19.86 2.85 11.49
CA MET A 29 19.01 3.97 11.08
C MET A 29 19.65 4.82 9.98
N ASP A 30 20.95 4.64 9.71
CA ASP A 30 21.68 5.36 8.66
C ASP A 30 21.45 4.72 7.27
N VAL A 31 20.77 3.58 7.20
CA VAL A 31 20.47 2.87 5.95
C VAL A 31 19.36 3.61 5.20
N ASP A 32 19.67 4.08 3.99
CA ASP A 32 18.66 4.61 3.09
C ASP A 32 17.85 3.47 2.46
N LEU A 33 16.54 3.49 2.70
CA LEU A 33 15.58 2.54 2.16
C LEU A 33 14.75 3.12 1.02
N ASN A 34 14.96 4.39 0.62
CA ASN A 34 14.22 5.01 -0.46
C ASN A 34 14.28 4.13 -1.73
N ALA A 35 13.14 3.97 -2.39
CA ALA A 35 13.14 3.33 -3.69
C ALA A 35 13.72 4.31 -4.70
N PHE A 36 14.90 3.97 -5.22
CA PHE A 36 15.58 4.76 -6.27
C PHE A 36 15.00 4.52 -7.67
N ASP A 37 13.82 3.92 -7.75
CA ASP A 37 13.05 3.82 -8.98
C ASP A 37 12.13 5.04 -9.14
N LYS A 38 11.36 5.08 -10.23
CA LYS A 38 10.45 6.20 -10.51
C LYS A 38 9.17 6.17 -9.66
N THR A 39 8.97 5.21 -8.75
CA THR A 39 7.78 5.19 -7.87
C THR A 39 7.84 6.31 -6.82
N GLY A 40 9.03 6.69 -6.38
CA GLY A 40 9.24 7.72 -5.35
C GLY A 40 8.70 7.32 -3.98
N THR A 41 8.77 6.03 -3.63
CA THR A 41 8.44 5.52 -2.29
C THR A 41 9.65 5.64 -1.36
N THR A 42 9.40 5.79 -0.06
CA THR A 42 10.46 5.98 0.95
C THR A 42 10.98 4.67 1.53
N ILE A 43 10.33 3.56 1.17
CA ILE A 43 10.80 2.19 1.40
C ILE A 43 10.58 1.36 0.11
N PRO A 44 11.32 0.25 -0.10
CA PRO A 44 11.24 -0.54 -1.33
C PRO A 44 10.17 -1.64 -1.18
N LEU A 45 8.97 -1.28 -0.71
CA LEU A 45 7.86 -2.20 -0.49
C LEU A 45 6.67 -1.84 -1.38
N VAL A 46 6.34 -2.76 -2.30
CA VAL A 46 5.18 -2.69 -3.19
C VAL A 46 4.22 -3.82 -2.85
N VAL A 47 2.95 -3.50 -2.57
CA VAL A 47 1.92 -4.51 -2.33
C VAL A 47 1.34 -5.00 -3.64
N ALA A 48 1.30 -6.32 -3.81
CA ALA A 48 0.84 -6.99 -5.02
C ALA A 48 -0.61 -6.63 -5.39
N ASN A 49 -0.88 -6.55 -6.70
CA ASN A 49 -2.17 -6.24 -7.31
C ASN A 49 -3.15 -7.42 -7.32
N MET A 50 -3.36 -8.04 -6.16
CA MET A 50 -4.28 -9.17 -5.98
C MET A 50 -5.50 -8.75 -5.16
N THR A 51 -6.69 -9.17 -5.55
CA THR A 51 -7.97 -8.83 -4.90
C THR A 51 -8.03 -9.19 -3.42
N ALA A 52 -7.37 -10.27 -3.02
CA ALA A 52 -7.27 -10.70 -1.61
C ALA A 52 -6.26 -9.89 -0.78
N ILE A 53 -5.42 -9.06 -1.42
CA ILE A 53 -4.28 -8.38 -0.78
C ILE A 53 -4.44 -6.86 -0.81
N SER A 54 -4.72 -6.30 -1.98
CA SER A 54 -4.73 -4.86 -2.22
C SER A 54 -6.14 -4.30 -2.34
N GLY A 55 -6.47 -3.41 -1.42
CA GLY A 55 -7.68 -2.59 -1.43
C GLY A 55 -7.45 -1.32 -0.63
N ARG A 56 -8.49 -0.48 -0.49
CA ARG A 56 -8.39 0.86 0.12
C ARG A 56 -7.63 0.90 1.45
N ARG A 57 -7.91 -0.05 2.36
CA ARG A 57 -7.27 -0.17 3.67
C ARG A 57 -5.78 -0.46 3.57
N MET A 58 -5.40 -1.38 2.69
CA MET A 58 -4.00 -1.75 2.48
C MET A 58 -3.23 -0.56 1.90
N ALA A 59 -3.79 0.08 0.87
CA ALA A 59 -3.18 1.22 0.19
C ALA A 59 -2.90 2.38 1.15
N GLU A 60 -3.89 2.85 1.89
CA GLU A 60 -3.68 3.95 2.85
C GLU A 60 -2.71 3.57 3.99
N THR A 61 -2.65 2.30 4.39
CA THR A 61 -1.80 1.86 5.51
C THR A 61 -0.34 1.79 5.08
N VAL A 62 -0.09 1.23 3.91
CA VAL A 62 1.27 1.06 3.38
C VAL A 62 1.83 2.39 2.89
N ALA A 63 1.01 3.24 2.27
CA ALA A 63 1.43 4.58 1.88
C ALA A 63 1.87 5.43 3.08
N ARG A 64 1.16 5.39 4.22
CA ARG A 64 1.60 6.07 5.46
C ARG A 64 2.95 5.57 5.99
N ARG A 65 3.33 4.34 5.67
CA ARG A 65 4.61 3.73 6.08
C ARG A 65 5.70 3.87 5.02
N GLY A 66 5.40 4.53 3.90
CA GLY A 66 6.37 4.81 2.86
C GLY A 66 6.36 3.89 1.67
N GLY A 67 5.54 2.84 1.64
CA GLY A 67 5.41 1.94 0.49
C GLY A 67 4.29 2.36 -0.45
N ILE A 68 3.92 1.48 -1.38
CA ILE A 68 2.78 1.68 -2.28
C ILE A 68 1.99 0.39 -2.47
N ALA A 69 0.68 0.48 -2.65
CA ALA A 69 -0.14 -0.67 -3.04
C ALA A 69 -0.67 -0.49 -4.46
N VAL A 70 -0.75 -1.59 -5.20
CA VAL A 70 -1.29 -1.61 -6.56
C VAL A 70 -2.72 -2.17 -6.52
N ILE A 71 -3.70 -1.38 -6.94
CA ILE A 71 -5.09 -1.84 -7.01
C ILE A 71 -5.27 -2.81 -8.20
N PRO A 72 -5.90 -3.98 -8.02
CA PRO A 72 -6.05 -4.99 -9.06
C PRO A 72 -6.83 -4.51 -10.29
N GLN A 73 -6.52 -5.10 -11.45
CA GLN A 73 -7.14 -4.77 -12.74
C GLN A 73 -8.55 -5.40 -12.92
N ASP A 74 -8.89 -6.43 -12.13
CA ASP A 74 -10.16 -7.18 -12.24
C ASP A 74 -11.33 -6.49 -11.52
N ILE A 75 -11.08 -5.33 -10.92
CA ILE A 75 -12.08 -4.50 -10.24
C ILE A 75 -12.67 -3.52 -11.26
N PRO A 76 -13.99 -3.27 -11.26
CA PRO A 76 -14.60 -2.26 -12.11
C PRO A 76 -13.93 -0.90 -11.95
N LEU A 77 -13.71 -0.21 -13.07
CA LEU A 77 -12.88 1.00 -13.15
C LEU A 77 -13.41 2.13 -12.26
N GLU A 78 -14.73 2.27 -12.17
CA GLU A 78 -15.41 3.21 -11.27
C GLU A 78 -15.08 2.95 -9.80
N ILE A 79 -15.03 1.68 -9.39
CA ILE A 79 -14.66 1.31 -8.02
C ILE A 79 -13.17 1.57 -7.77
N VAL A 80 -12.31 1.35 -8.78
CA VAL A 80 -10.88 1.70 -8.65
C VAL A 80 -10.70 3.21 -8.49
N ALA A 81 -11.43 4.02 -9.25
CA ALA A 81 -11.41 5.48 -9.12
C ALA A 81 -11.88 5.96 -7.74
N ASP A 82 -12.93 5.34 -7.19
CA ASP A 82 -13.39 5.61 -5.83
C ASP A 82 -12.34 5.23 -4.78
N VAL A 83 -11.66 4.10 -4.96
CA VAL A 83 -10.58 3.66 -4.08
C VAL A 83 -9.40 4.64 -4.12
N ILE A 84 -9.01 5.12 -5.30
CA ILE A 84 -7.95 6.12 -5.44
C ILE A 84 -8.36 7.42 -4.72
N THR A 85 -9.55 7.94 -5.00
CA THR A 85 -10.09 9.15 -4.36
C THR A 85 -10.17 9.00 -2.83
N TRP A 86 -10.56 7.81 -2.36
CA TRP A 86 -10.57 7.48 -0.95
C TRP A 86 -9.17 7.57 -0.35
N VAL A 87 -8.17 6.94 -0.97
CA VAL A 87 -6.78 6.95 -0.48
C VAL A 87 -6.22 8.38 -0.46
N LYS A 88 -6.47 9.16 -1.53
CA LYS A 88 -6.04 10.56 -1.66
C LYS A 88 -6.67 11.49 -0.61
N SER A 89 -7.86 11.16 -0.12
CA SER A 89 -8.54 11.94 0.94
C SER A 89 -8.15 11.54 2.36
N ARG A 90 -7.36 10.46 2.55
CA ARG A 90 -6.95 10.04 3.90
C ARG A 90 -5.86 10.94 4.47
N HIS A 91 -5.87 11.05 5.80
CA HIS A 91 -4.84 11.76 6.54
C HIS A 91 -3.48 11.05 6.45
N ILE A 92 -2.41 11.82 6.30
CA ILE A 92 -1.05 11.28 6.05
C ILE A 92 -0.38 10.65 7.29
N ILE A 93 -0.83 11.04 8.49
CA ILE A 93 -0.30 10.54 9.78
C ILE A 93 -1.34 9.67 10.50
N PHE A 94 -2.50 10.24 10.86
CA PHE A 94 -3.55 9.54 11.59
C PHE A 94 -4.19 8.40 10.79
N ASP A 95 -4.47 7.29 11.48
CA ASP A 95 -5.19 6.16 10.93
C ASP A 95 -6.65 6.56 10.67
N THR A 96 -7.28 5.87 9.72
CA THR A 96 -8.70 6.08 9.42
C THR A 96 -9.54 5.43 10.52
N PRO A 97 -10.42 6.19 11.20
CA PRO A 97 -11.25 5.65 12.27
C PRO A 97 -12.31 4.71 11.71
N VAL A 98 -12.77 3.80 12.58
CA VAL A 98 -14.04 3.09 12.40
C VAL A 98 -15.09 3.89 13.16
N THR A 99 -16.21 4.19 12.52
CA THR A 99 -17.26 5.06 13.09
C THR A 99 -18.62 4.41 13.00
N LEU A 100 -19.44 4.62 14.04
CA LEU A 100 -20.87 4.35 14.08
C LEU A 100 -21.57 5.48 14.83
N ASN A 101 -22.89 5.57 14.69
CA ASN A 101 -23.78 6.47 15.40
C ASN A 101 -24.19 5.87 16.76
N PRO A 102 -24.66 6.69 17.72
CA PRO A 102 -25.00 6.22 19.06
C PRO A 102 -26.16 5.20 19.11
N ASN A 103 -26.99 5.16 18.06
CA ASN A 103 -28.18 4.30 17.98
C ASN A 103 -27.90 2.97 17.28
N GLU A 104 -26.72 2.80 16.68
CA GLU A 104 -26.28 1.52 16.13
C GLU A 104 -25.96 0.55 17.27
N THR A 105 -25.79 -0.73 16.93
CA THR A 105 -25.80 -1.82 17.91
C THR A 105 -24.40 -2.36 18.20
N VAL A 106 -24.30 -3.12 19.29
CA VAL A 106 -23.10 -3.92 19.61
C VAL A 106 -22.75 -4.89 18.48
N ALA A 107 -23.75 -5.47 17.79
CA ALA A 107 -23.51 -6.32 16.62
C ALA A 107 -22.74 -5.58 15.52
N ASP A 108 -23.18 -4.37 15.17
CA ASP A 108 -22.52 -3.52 14.17
C ASP A 108 -21.08 -3.21 14.59
N ALA A 109 -20.86 -2.91 15.87
CA ALA A 109 -19.54 -2.61 16.40
C ALA A 109 -18.59 -3.82 16.31
N ILE A 110 -19.04 -5.01 16.70
CA ILE A 110 -18.23 -6.25 16.64
C ILE A 110 -17.80 -6.55 15.19
N ASP A 111 -18.69 -6.35 14.22
CA ASP A 111 -18.41 -6.60 12.81
C ASP A 111 -17.39 -5.62 12.22
N LEU A 112 -17.26 -4.42 12.79
CA LEU A 112 -16.42 -3.35 12.26
C LEU A 112 -15.13 -3.10 13.04
N ILE A 113 -15.11 -3.33 14.35
CA ILE A 113 -13.98 -2.96 15.22
C ILE A 113 -12.68 -3.65 14.82
N THR A 114 -12.78 -4.91 14.38
CA THR A 114 -11.65 -5.73 13.91
C THR A 114 -11.20 -5.37 12.49
N LYS A 115 -11.95 -4.54 11.75
CA LYS A 115 -11.57 -4.09 10.41
C LYS A 115 -10.38 -3.13 10.44
N ARG A 116 -9.94 -2.63 11.60
CA ARG A 116 -8.75 -1.80 11.75
C ARG A 116 -7.91 -2.23 12.94
N ALA A 117 -6.59 -2.13 12.81
CA ALA A 117 -5.64 -2.62 13.81
C ALA A 117 -5.64 -1.83 15.14
N HIS A 118 -6.28 -0.66 15.18
CA HIS A 118 -6.41 0.11 16.42
C HIS A 118 -7.44 -0.48 17.40
N GLY A 119 -8.33 -1.37 16.94
CA GLY A 119 -9.24 -2.14 17.81
C GLY A 119 -10.22 -1.26 18.60
N ALA A 120 -10.68 -0.17 18.00
CA ALA A 120 -11.59 0.78 18.63
C ALA A 120 -12.53 1.39 17.60
N LEU A 121 -13.69 1.79 18.08
CA LEU A 121 -14.74 2.42 17.31
C LEU A 121 -15.05 3.78 17.93
N ILE A 122 -15.11 4.81 17.09
CA ILE A 122 -15.47 6.16 17.53
C ILE A 122 -16.95 6.37 17.24
N VAL A 123 -17.73 6.57 18.29
CA VAL A 123 -19.14 6.90 18.15
C VAL A 123 -19.24 8.38 17.79
N VAL A 124 -19.96 8.71 16.71
CA VAL A 124 -20.05 10.07 16.17
C VAL A 124 -21.50 10.53 16.01
N GLU A 125 -21.73 11.83 16.17
CA GLU A 125 -22.95 12.53 15.74
C GLU A 125 -22.51 13.69 14.84
N ASP A 126 -22.98 13.74 13.59
CA ASP A 126 -22.59 14.76 12.61
C ASP A 126 -21.06 14.94 12.44
N ASP A 127 -20.33 13.82 12.44
CA ASP A 127 -18.86 13.70 12.45
C ASP A 127 -18.17 14.16 13.75
N VAL A 128 -18.90 14.58 14.77
CA VAL A 128 -18.32 14.96 16.08
C VAL A 128 -18.23 13.71 16.95
N PRO A 129 -17.06 13.36 17.50
CA PRO A 129 -16.93 12.20 18.37
C PRO A 129 -17.64 12.43 19.71
N VAL A 130 -18.57 11.55 20.05
CA VAL A 130 -19.37 11.60 21.30
C VAL A 130 -19.13 10.40 22.23
N GLY A 131 -18.48 9.35 21.74
CA GLY A 131 -17.99 8.26 22.57
C GLY A 131 -16.95 7.38 21.89
N ILE A 132 -16.40 6.44 22.66
CA ILE A 132 -15.50 5.40 22.17
C ILE A 132 -15.94 4.04 22.69
N VAL A 133 -15.82 3.03 21.84
CA VAL A 133 -16.10 1.62 22.15
C VAL A 133 -14.86 0.80 21.76
N THR A 134 -14.42 -0.06 22.65
CA THR A 134 -13.36 -1.05 22.42
C THR A 134 -13.95 -2.46 22.40
N GLU A 135 -13.16 -3.46 21.97
CA GLU A 135 -13.62 -4.86 21.95
C GLU A 135 -14.10 -5.32 23.33
N ALA A 136 -13.40 -4.91 24.39
CA ALA A 136 -13.73 -5.23 25.77
C ALA A 136 -15.09 -4.67 26.23
N ASP A 137 -15.50 -3.51 25.70
CA ASP A 137 -16.78 -2.89 26.04
C ASP A 137 -17.98 -3.65 25.43
N CYS A 138 -17.73 -4.48 24.41
CA CYS A 138 -18.72 -5.34 23.77
C CYS A 138 -18.81 -6.73 24.41
N GLU A 139 -17.87 -7.10 25.29
CA GLU A 139 -17.84 -8.42 25.91
C GLU A 139 -18.99 -8.61 26.90
N ASN A 140 -19.69 -9.75 26.81
CA ASN A 140 -20.83 -10.09 27.67
C ASN A 140 -21.99 -9.09 27.62
N VAL A 141 -22.09 -8.29 26.56
CA VAL A 141 -23.21 -7.37 26.30
C VAL A 141 -24.15 -7.98 25.25
N ASP A 142 -25.46 -7.78 25.42
CA ASP A 142 -26.45 -8.19 24.42
C ASP A 142 -26.21 -7.48 23.07
N ARG A 143 -26.24 -8.25 21.98
CA ARG A 143 -25.90 -7.77 20.63
C ARG A 143 -26.80 -6.65 20.10
N PHE A 144 -28.03 -6.54 20.60
CA PHE A 144 -28.97 -5.50 20.20
C PHE A 144 -28.87 -4.24 21.07
N THR A 145 -28.01 -4.25 22.10
CA THR A 145 -27.75 -3.07 22.92
C THR A 145 -27.20 -1.94 22.04
N GLN A 146 -27.73 -0.73 22.21
CA GLN A 146 -27.25 0.45 21.50
C GLN A 146 -25.92 0.95 22.06
N LEU A 147 -25.05 1.47 21.19
CA LEU A 147 -23.73 1.95 21.59
C LEU A 147 -23.77 3.08 22.62
N ASN A 148 -24.81 3.93 22.62
CA ASN A 148 -24.98 4.98 23.62
C ASN A 148 -25.04 4.48 25.08
N LYS A 149 -25.36 3.19 25.29
CA LYS A 149 -25.45 2.56 26.61
C LYS A 149 -24.11 2.05 27.12
N ILE A 150 -23.18 1.72 26.23
CA ILE A 150 -21.91 1.08 26.58
C ILE A 150 -20.68 1.93 26.28
N MET A 151 -20.79 2.92 25.39
CA MET A 151 -19.65 3.75 25.00
C MET A 151 -19.09 4.54 26.19
N SER A 152 -17.78 4.66 26.24
CA SER A 152 -17.14 5.60 27.16
C SER A 152 -17.31 7.02 26.63
N LYS A 153 -17.87 7.89 27.48
CA LYS A 153 -18.06 9.32 27.20
C LYS A 153 -16.88 10.19 27.66
N ASP A 154 -15.92 9.59 28.37
CA ASP A 154 -14.68 10.25 28.79
C ASP A 154 -13.68 10.29 27.62
N LEU A 155 -14.05 11.10 26.62
CA LEU A 155 -13.28 11.26 25.40
C LEU A 155 -12.12 12.22 25.60
N VAL A 156 -10.93 11.65 25.58
CA VAL A 156 -9.69 12.41 25.46
C VAL A 156 -9.33 12.45 23.98
N SER A 157 -9.47 13.62 23.35
CA SER A 157 -9.13 13.86 21.94
C SER A 157 -7.86 14.71 21.79
N LEU A 158 -7.25 14.62 20.61
CA LEU A 158 -6.13 15.42 20.16
C LEU A 158 -6.56 16.37 19.04
N LYS A 159 -5.86 17.49 18.86
CA LYS A 159 -6.05 18.38 17.71
C LYS A 159 -5.29 17.86 16.50
N ASP A 160 -5.73 18.23 15.30
CA ASP A 160 -5.17 17.77 14.02
C ASP A 160 -3.81 18.37 13.65
N ASP A 161 -3.35 19.39 14.39
CA ASP A 161 -2.02 19.98 14.29
C ASP A 161 -0.96 19.31 15.19
N VAL A 162 -1.34 18.29 15.98
CA VAL A 162 -0.43 17.60 16.88
C VAL A 162 0.67 16.85 16.11
N THR A 163 1.92 16.98 16.56
CA THR A 163 3.01 16.19 16.01
C THR A 163 2.96 14.74 16.51
N PRO A 164 3.53 13.77 15.78
CA PRO A 164 3.60 12.39 16.26
C PRO A 164 4.25 12.23 17.64
N LYS A 165 5.26 13.05 17.95
CA LYS A 165 5.94 13.03 19.25
C LYS A 165 5.02 13.52 20.38
N GLU A 166 4.39 14.67 20.20
CA GLU A 166 3.45 15.22 21.19
C GLU A 166 2.25 14.29 21.41
N ALA A 167 1.74 13.67 20.35
CA ALA A 167 0.67 12.67 20.46
C ALA A 167 1.11 11.46 21.30
N PHE A 168 2.33 10.98 21.12
CA PHE A 168 2.89 9.88 21.92
C PHE A 168 3.01 10.25 23.40
N GLU A 169 3.56 11.43 23.69
CA GLU A 169 3.74 11.96 25.05
C GLU A 169 2.38 12.14 25.73
N PHE A 170 1.43 12.81 25.07
CA PHE A 170 0.07 13.01 25.57
C PHE A 170 -0.65 11.70 25.91
N LEU A 171 -0.60 10.71 25.01
CA LEU A 171 -1.21 9.39 25.26
C LEU A 171 -0.52 8.66 26.42
N THR A 172 0.78 8.87 26.61
CA THR A 172 1.54 8.27 27.70
C THR A 172 1.13 8.88 29.04
N ASP A 173 1.11 10.21 29.12
CA ASP A 173 0.76 10.96 30.33
C ASP A 173 -0.69 10.72 30.76
N LYS A 174 -1.62 10.71 29.80
CA LYS A 174 -3.04 10.40 30.04
C LYS A 174 -3.30 8.91 30.22
N ARG A 175 -2.27 8.06 30.16
CA ARG A 175 -2.37 6.59 30.24
C ARG A 175 -3.40 6.00 29.27
N ARG A 176 -3.54 6.60 28.09
CA ARG A 176 -4.44 6.12 27.01
C ARG A 176 -3.64 5.37 25.95
N ARG A 177 -4.25 4.35 25.37
CA ARG A 177 -3.65 3.59 24.25
C ARG A 177 -3.80 4.31 22.91
N LEU A 178 -4.87 5.09 22.78
CA LEU A 178 -5.26 5.79 21.56
C LEU A 178 -6.17 6.97 21.89
N ALA A 179 -6.33 7.87 20.93
CA ALA A 179 -7.26 9.00 21.00
C ALA A 179 -7.83 9.31 19.61
N PRO A 180 -9.11 9.74 19.53
CA PRO A 180 -9.62 10.41 18.34
C PRO A 180 -8.86 11.73 18.11
N VAL A 181 -8.69 12.08 16.84
CA VAL A 181 -8.11 13.36 16.44
C VAL A 181 -9.20 14.20 15.78
N ILE A 182 -9.35 15.44 16.23
CA ILE A 182 -10.39 16.36 15.78
C ILE A 182 -9.78 17.62 15.16
N ASN A 183 -10.48 18.19 14.18
CA ASN A 183 -10.14 19.49 13.65
C ASN A 183 -10.63 20.64 14.54
N LYS A 184 -10.35 21.89 14.12
CA LYS A 184 -10.77 23.11 14.82
C LYS A 184 -12.28 23.24 15.03
N SER A 185 -13.10 22.62 14.17
CA SER A 185 -14.56 22.61 14.28
C SER A 185 -15.08 21.47 15.17
N GLY A 186 -14.20 20.66 15.75
CA GLY A 186 -14.56 19.52 16.59
C GLY A 186 -14.90 18.24 15.82
N LYS A 187 -14.79 18.24 14.48
CA LYS A 187 -15.08 17.06 13.67
C LYS A 187 -13.91 16.08 13.66
N LEU A 188 -14.22 14.79 13.64
CA LEU A 188 -13.28 13.69 13.59
C LEU A 188 -12.50 13.69 12.27
N VAL A 189 -11.17 13.71 12.35
CA VAL A 189 -10.28 13.60 11.18
C VAL A 189 -9.52 12.29 11.13
N GLY A 190 -9.35 11.63 12.28
CA GLY A 190 -8.46 10.48 12.40
C GLY A 190 -8.50 9.84 13.77
N ILE A 191 -7.73 8.76 13.92
CA ILE A 191 -7.42 8.15 15.21
C ILE A 191 -5.90 7.93 15.28
N ILE A 192 -5.32 8.13 16.45
CA ILE A 192 -3.90 7.86 16.66
C ILE A 192 -3.73 6.96 17.88
N THR A 193 -2.93 5.91 17.70
CA THR A 193 -2.52 5.01 18.79
C THR A 193 -1.10 5.38 19.23
N ARG A 194 -0.70 4.97 20.44
CA ARG A 194 0.67 5.20 20.92
C ARG A 194 1.71 4.56 19.98
N THR A 195 1.45 3.35 19.51
CA THR A 195 2.29 2.66 18.52
C THR A 195 2.28 3.37 17.16
N GLY A 196 1.12 3.90 16.74
CA GLY A 196 0.99 4.68 15.51
C GLY A 196 1.81 5.97 15.57
N ALA A 197 1.73 6.70 16.68
CA ALA A 197 2.51 7.91 16.95
C ALA A 197 4.02 7.62 16.90
N LEU A 198 4.49 6.55 17.56
CA LEU A 198 5.88 6.13 17.50
C LEU A 198 6.31 5.74 16.07
N ARG A 199 5.47 5.02 15.32
CA ARG A 199 5.79 4.66 13.93
C ARG A 199 5.89 5.89 13.01
N ALA A 200 5.03 6.88 13.23
CA ALA A 200 5.05 8.13 12.47
C ALA A 200 6.27 9.02 12.76
N THR A 201 7.07 8.74 13.80
CA THR A 201 8.39 9.38 13.95
C THR A 201 9.51 8.65 13.19
N MET A 202 9.28 7.41 12.75
CA MET A 202 10.28 6.58 12.06
C MET A 202 10.05 6.48 10.56
N TYR A 203 8.78 6.44 10.12
CA TYR A 203 8.43 6.31 8.72
C TYR A 203 8.06 7.65 8.10
N GLN A 204 8.49 7.86 6.86
CA GLN A 204 8.03 8.96 6.03
C GLN A 204 6.93 8.43 5.09
N PRO A 205 5.74 9.04 5.04
CA PRO A 205 4.70 8.62 4.10
C PRO A 205 5.13 8.75 2.63
N ALA A 206 4.67 7.84 1.77
CA ALA A 206 4.79 7.96 0.34
C ALA A 206 3.72 8.94 -0.17
N LEU A 207 4.14 10.14 -0.54
CA LEU A 207 3.25 11.23 -0.95
C LEU A 207 3.46 11.62 -2.42
N ASP A 208 2.37 12.02 -3.06
CA ASP A 208 2.40 12.65 -4.37
C ASP A 208 2.81 14.13 -4.30
N ALA A 209 2.90 14.79 -5.46
CA ALA A 209 3.27 16.20 -5.56
C ALA A 209 2.30 17.16 -4.84
N ASN A 210 1.08 16.72 -4.53
CA ASN A 210 0.07 17.48 -3.80
C ASN A 210 0.02 17.13 -2.29
N GLY A 211 0.99 16.34 -1.82
CA GLY A 211 1.06 15.91 -0.42
C GLY A 211 0.00 14.86 -0.04
N LYS A 212 -0.57 14.13 -1.01
CA LYS A 212 -1.55 13.07 -0.77
C LYS A 212 -0.90 11.69 -0.84
N LEU A 213 -1.45 10.71 -0.11
CA LEU A 213 -0.94 9.33 -0.12
C LEU A 213 -0.87 8.77 -1.55
N LYS A 214 0.24 8.11 -1.88
CA LYS A 214 0.42 7.44 -3.17
C LYS A 214 -0.38 6.15 -3.27
N VAL A 215 -0.86 5.83 -4.47
CA VAL A 215 -1.54 4.58 -4.83
C VAL A 215 -1.30 4.26 -6.30
N ALA A 216 -1.04 2.99 -6.60
CA ALA A 216 -0.86 2.49 -7.96
C ALA A 216 -2.11 1.73 -8.42
N ALA A 217 -2.29 1.58 -9.73
CA ALA A 217 -3.38 0.79 -10.29
C ALA A 217 -2.89 -0.08 -11.44
N ALA A 218 -3.37 -1.32 -11.48
CA ALA A 218 -3.04 -2.26 -12.53
C ALA A 218 -3.91 -2.04 -13.77
N VAL A 219 -3.31 -2.21 -14.95
CA VAL A 219 -3.96 -2.13 -16.25
C VAL A 219 -3.70 -3.42 -17.01
N GLY A 220 -4.78 -4.07 -17.44
CA GLY A 220 -4.67 -5.22 -18.32
C GLY A 220 -4.33 -4.83 -19.75
N ILE A 221 -3.73 -5.77 -20.47
CA ILE A 221 -3.38 -5.61 -21.89
C ILE A 221 -4.55 -5.94 -22.85
N ASN A 222 -5.73 -6.22 -22.32
CA ASN A 222 -6.92 -6.62 -23.09
C ASN A 222 -8.02 -5.56 -23.04
N GLY A 223 -8.79 -5.49 -24.14
CA GLY A 223 -9.88 -4.53 -24.31
C GLY A 223 -9.34 -3.12 -24.61
N ASP A 224 -10.06 -2.11 -24.14
CA ASP A 224 -9.71 -0.71 -24.34
C ASP A 224 -8.67 -0.22 -23.31
N VAL A 225 -7.40 -0.50 -23.59
CA VAL A 225 -6.26 -0.11 -22.75
C VAL A 225 -6.16 1.40 -22.60
N GLU A 226 -6.39 2.14 -23.69
CA GLU A 226 -6.29 3.59 -23.72
C GLU A 226 -7.29 4.25 -22.76
N LYS A 227 -8.57 3.86 -22.86
CA LYS A 227 -9.63 4.37 -21.99
C LYS A 227 -9.37 4.05 -20.52
N LYS A 228 -8.93 2.82 -20.22
CA LYS A 228 -8.61 2.41 -18.85
C LYS A 228 -7.47 3.25 -18.28
N ALA A 229 -6.37 3.40 -19.02
CA ALA A 229 -5.23 4.18 -18.58
C ALA A 229 -5.60 5.65 -18.36
N LYS A 230 -6.31 6.29 -19.31
CA LYS A 230 -6.81 7.67 -19.18
C LYS A 230 -7.62 7.87 -17.91
N ALA A 231 -8.57 6.97 -17.64
CA ALA A 231 -9.44 7.07 -16.49
C ALA A 231 -8.69 6.91 -15.17
N LEU A 232 -7.72 6.00 -15.09
CA LEU A 232 -6.91 5.81 -13.88
C LEU A 232 -5.98 7.00 -13.61
N ILE A 233 -5.37 7.57 -14.65
CA ILE A 233 -4.58 8.80 -14.53
C ILE A 233 -5.47 9.95 -14.06
N ALA A 234 -6.66 10.11 -14.66
CA ALA A 234 -7.62 11.15 -14.28
C ALA A 234 -8.13 10.99 -12.83
N ALA A 235 -8.27 9.76 -12.36
CA ALA A 235 -8.61 9.46 -10.96
C ALA A 235 -7.47 9.78 -9.98
N GLY A 236 -6.23 9.93 -10.47
CA GLY A 236 -5.05 10.27 -9.66
C GLY A 236 -4.20 9.07 -9.25
N ALA A 237 -4.17 7.98 -10.03
CA ALA A 237 -3.19 6.91 -9.83
C ALA A 237 -1.77 7.45 -10.02
N ASP A 238 -0.85 7.15 -9.10
CA ASP A 238 0.53 7.66 -9.11
C ASP A 238 1.49 6.80 -9.91
N VAL A 239 1.10 5.56 -10.21
CA VAL A 239 1.85 4.57 -11.00
C VAL A 239 0.84 3.70 -11.73
N LEU A 240 1.05 3.48 -13.03
CA LEU A 240 0.29 2.49 -13.79
C LEU A 240 1.10 1.19 -13.86
N VAL A 241 0.46 0.05 -13.57
CA VAL A 241 1.11 -1.26 -13.62
C VAL A 241 0.47 -2.10 -14.72
N VAL A 242 1.11 -2.15 -15.89
CA VAL A 242 0.67 -2.98 -17.01
C VAL A 242 1.09 -4.42 -16.72
N ASP A 243 0.10 -5.26 -16.41
CA ASP A 243 0.37 -6.58 -15.83
C ASP A 243 -0.31 -7.71 -16.60
N THR A 244 0.50 -8.71 -16.94
CA THR A 244 0.07 -9.99 -17.51
C THR A 244 1.06 -11.10 -17.13
N ALA A 245 0.63 -12.35 -17.17
CA ALA A 245 1.45 -13.50 -16.80
C ALA A 245 2.73 -13.62 -17.63
N HIS A 246 2.66 -13.31 -18.92
CA HIS A 246 3.81 -13.30 -19.84
C HIS A 246 3.90 -11.94 -20.53
N GLY A 247 4.77 -11.07 -20.03
CA GLY A 247 4.92 -9.69 -20.52
C GLY A 247 5.70 -9.58 -21.83
N HIS A 248 6.58 -10.53 -22.13
CA HIS A 248 7.38 -10.52 -23.37
C HIS A 248 6.55 -11.02 -24.57
N GLN A 249 5.49 -10.29 -24.90
CA GLN A 249 4.57 -10.61 -25.98
C GLN A 249 4.12 -9.36 -26.74
N LYS A 250 3.76 -9.52 -28.02
CA LYS A 250 3.34 -8.44 -28.91
C LYS A 250 2.26 -7.52 -28.32
N LYS A 251 1.21 -8.10 -27.71
CA LYS A 251 0.09 -7.33 -27.11
C LYS A 251 0.53 -6.43 -25.97
N MET A 252 1.54 -6.84 -25.18
CA MET A 252 2.09 -6.01 -24.12
C MET A 252 2.82 -4.79 -24.72
N VAL A 253 3.66 -5.01 -25.72
CA VAL A 253 4.38 -3.94 -26.42
C VAL A 253 3.41 -2.94 -27.06
N GLU A 254 2.34 -3.44 -27.70
CA GLU A 254 1.27 -2.59 -28.25
C GLU A 254 0.57 -1.78 -27.16
N ALA A 255 0.20 -2.41 -26.03
CA ALA A 255 -0.43 -1.74 -24.90
C ALA A 255 0.47 -0.63 -24.30
N LEU A 256 1.77 -0.89 -24.15
CA LEU A 256 2.72 0.12 -23.65
C LEU A 256 2.84 1.30 -24.60
N LYS A 257 2.92 1.07 -25.91
CA LYS A 257 2.97 2.15 -26.91
C LYS A 257 1.70 3.01 -26.87
N VAL A 258 0.53 2.38 -26.72
CA VAL A 258 -0.75 3.08 -26.57
C VAL A 258 -0.75 3.95 -25.31
N ILE A 259 -0.35 3.40 -24.15
CA ILE A 259 -0.33 4.17 -22.90
C ILE A 259 0.72 5.28 -22.97
N ARG A 260 1.90 5.02 -23.53
CA ARG A 260 2.97 6.01 -23.64
C ARG A 260 2.59 7.16 -24.58
N ALA A 261 1.84 6.90 -25.65
CA ALA A 261 1.32 7.93 -26.54
C ALA A 261 0.35 8.91 -25.86
N LEU A 262 -0.18 8.58 -24.67
CA LEU A 262 -0.95 9.50 -23.83
C LEU A 262 -0.08 10.54 -23.11
N ASN A 263 1.25 10.43 -23.21
CA ASN A 263 2.22 11.21 -22.45
C ASN A 263 1.89 11.26 -20.94
N PRO A 264 1.75 10.09 -20.28
CA PRO A 264 1.39 10.04 -18.88
C PRO A 264 2.47 10.72 -18.03
N VAL A 265 2.03 11.54 -17.07
CA VAL A 265 2.90 12.20 -16.09
C VAL A 265 3.37 11.25 -14.97
N VAL A 266 2.86 10.01 -14.99
CA VAL A 266 3.14 8.98 -13.99
C VAL A 266 3.95 7.85 -14.61
N PRO A 267 4.83 7.20 -13.83
CA PRO A 267 5.61 6.07 -14.31
C PRO A 267 4.74 4.88 -14.72
N ILE A 268 5.21 4.17 -15.74
CA ILE A 268 4.61 2.93 -16.24
C ILE A 268 5.47 1.75 -15.81
N VAL A 269 4.92 0.87 -14.98
CA VAL A 269 5.50 -0.44 -14.68
C VAL A 269 4.98 -1.44 -15.71
N ALA A 270 5.84 -2.32 -16.22
CA ALA A 270 5.44 -3.38 -17.14
C ALA A 270 6.01 -4.75 -16.75
N GLY A 271 5.18 -5.78 -16.82
CA GLY A 271 5.64 -7.16 -16.63
C GLY A 271 4.54 -8.21 -16.83
N ASN A 272 4.83 -9.50 -16.61
CA ASN A 272 6.07 -10.02 -16.03
C ASN A 272 7.06 -10.56 -17.07
N VAL A 273 8.35 -10.32 -16.83
CA VAL A 273 9.45 -10.91 -17.62
C VAL A 273 10.45 -11.61 -16.71
N VAL A 274 11.30 -12.46 -17.28
CA VAL A 274 12.38 -13.17 -16.56
C VAL A 274 13.67 -13.25 -17.38
N THR A 275 13.80 -12.47 -18.46
CA THR A 275 14.98 -12.48 -19.35
C THR A 275 15.44 -11.06 -19.66
N ALA A 276 16.72 -10.92 -20.03
CA ALA A 276 17.27 -9.67 -20.58
C ALA A 276 16.46 -9.18 -21.79
N ASP A 277 16.24 -10.02 -22.81
CA ASP A 277 15.50 -9.61 -24.03
C ASP A 277 14.11 -9.06 -23.72
N GLY A 278 13.35 -9.72 -22.84
CA GLY A 278 12.04 -9.23 -22.44
C GLY A 278 12.10 -7.93 -21.64
N THR A 279 13.17 -7.74 -20.86
CA THR A 279 13.39 -6.48 -20.13
C THR A 279 13.64 -5.34 -21.10
N LYS A 280 14.57 -5.56 -22.06
CA LYS A 280 14.91 -4.61 -23.10
C LYS A 280 13.71 -4.20 -23.93
N GLU A 281 12.94 -5.17 -24.44
CA GLU A 281 11.80 -4.86 -25.30
C GLU A 281 10.71 -4.06 -24.55
N LEU A 282 10.46 -4.35 -23.26
CA LEU A 282 9.51 -3.56 -22.47
C LEU A 282 10.00 -2.12 -22.23
N ILE A 283 11.29 -1.93 -21.98
CA ILE A 283 11.88 -0.60 -21.82
C ILE A 283 11.78 0.19 -23.13
N GLU A 284 12.16 -0.42 -24.26
CA GLU A 284 12.07 0.19 -25.60
C GLU A 284 10.62 0.52 -26.00
N ALA A 285 9.65 -0.31 -25.56
CA ALA A 285 8.23 -0.06 -25.74
C ALA A 285 7.69 1.08 -24.85
N GLY A 286 8.49 1.54 -23.89
CA GLY A 286 8.18 2.69 -23.04
C GLY A 286 7.80 2.32 -21.62
N ALA A 287 8.27 1.21 -21.04
CA ALA A 287 8.20 0.99 -19.59
C ALA A 287 9.23 1.85 -18.85
N ASP A 288 8.84 2.42 -17.72
CA ASP A 288 9.74 3.12 -16.79
C ASP A 288 10.36 2.19 -15.76
N ILE A 289 9.64 1.12 -15.43
CA ILE A 289 10.00 0.14 -14.39
C ILE A 289 9.59 -1.25 -14.93
N VAL A 290 10.44 -2.26 -14.74
CA VAL A 290 10.17 -3.63 -15.18
C VAL A 290 9.83 -4.51 -13.99
N LYS A 291 8.69 -5.22 -14.06
CA LYS A 291 8.26 -6.18 -13.04
C LYS A 291 8.73 -7.59 -13.43
N VAL A 292 9.56 -8.18 -12.57
CA VAL A 292 10.29 -9.43 -12.87
C VAL A 292 9.71 -10.62 -12.09
N GLY A 293 9.44 -11.72 -12.79
CA GLY A 293 9.14 -13.01 -12.19
C GLY A 293 8.01 -13.78 -12.87
N VAL A 294 8.28 -15.02 -13.27
CA VAL A 294 7.29 -15.93 -13.86
C VAL A 294 7.34 -17.26 -13.10
N GLY A 295 6.24 -17.58 -12.41
CA GLY A 295 6.10 -18.78 -11.60
C GLY A 295 6.68 -18.80 -10.17
N PRO A 296 7.32 -17.76 -9.58
CA PRO A 296 7.90 -17.87 -8.23
C PRO A 296 6.87 -17.64 -7.10
N GLY A 297 5.66 -17.18 -7.42
CA GLY A 297 4.67 -16.79 -6.41
C GLY A 297 4.16 -18.00 -5.62
N ALA A 298 3.95 -17.83 -4.31
CA ALA A 298 3.53 -18.92 -3.42
C ALA A 298 2.24 -19.65 -3.86
N MET A 299 1.28 -18.92 -4.43
CA MET A 299 0.02 -19.47 -4.96
C MET A 299 0.07 -19.73 -6.47
N CYS A 300 1.20 -19.49 -7.13
CA CYS A 300 1.33 -19.58 -8.58
C CYS A 300 1.57 -21.02 -9.02
N THR A 301 0.67 -21.58 -9.83
CA THR A 301 0.80 -22.95 -10.36
C THR A 301 1.40 -23.01 -11.76
N THR A 302 1.82 -21.86 -12.35
CA THR A 302 2.30 -21.78 -13.74
C THR A 302 3.39 -22.80 -14.05
N ARG A 303 4.40 -22.95 -13.17
CA ARG A 303 5.48 -23.92 -13.39
C ARG A 303 4.96 -25.36 -13.42
N MET A 304 4.02 -25.70 -12.53
CA MET A 304 3.45 -27.05 -12.46
C MET A 304 2.54 -27.36 -13.65
N GLN A 305 1.79 -26.37 -14.13
CA GLN A 305 0.81 -26.56 -15.20
C GLN A 305 1.40 -26.44 -16.61
N THR A 306 2.44 -25.62 -16.78
CA THR A 306 2.97 -25.26 -18.11
C THR A 306 4.44 -25.63 -18.32
N GLY A 307 5.17 -25.97 -17.25
CA GLY A 307 6.62 -26.13 -17.31
C GLY A 307 7.40 -24.82 -17.51
N VAL A 308 6.72 -23.67 -17.52
CA VAL A 308 7.34 -22.36 -17.79
C VAL A 308 7.60 -21.60 -16.49
N GLY A 309 8.81 -21.07 -16.36
CA GLY A 309 9.24 -20.19 -15.29
C GLY A 309 10.77 -20.12 -15.21
N ARG A 310 11.28 -19.29 -14.31
CA ARG A 310 12.73 -19.17 -14.04
C ARG A 310 12.99 -18.96 -12.55
N PRO A 311 14.04 -19.56 -11.95
CA PRO A 311 14.44 -19.26 -10.57
C PRO A 311 14.62 -17.75 -10.34
N GLN A 312 14.03 -17.24 -9.25
CA GLN A 312 13.74 -15.81 -9.15
C GLN A 312 14.98 -14.96 -8.95
N PHE A 313 15.98 -15.46 -8.21
CA PHE A 313 17.19 -14.71 -7.95
C PHE A 313 17.95 -14.42 -9.26
N SER A 314 18.18 -15.45 -10.08
CA SER A 314 18.81 -15.29 -11.39
C SER A 314 18.01 -14.38 -12.33
N ALA A 315 16.68 -14.55 -12.37
CA ALA A 315 15.82 -13.70 -13.19
C ALA A 315 15.94 -12.22 -12.81
N VAL A 316 15.88 -11.89 -11.52
CA VAL A 316 16.03 -10.51 -11.03
C VAL A 316 17.41 -9.96 -11.36
N LEU A 317 18.48 -10.73 -11.14
CA LEU A 317 19.83 -10.29 -11.42
C LEU A 317 20.05 -9.96 -12.90
N GLU A 318 19.63 -10.84 -13.81
CA GLU A 318 19.81 -10.65 -15.25
C GLU A 318 18.97 -9.47 -15.77
N CYS A 319 17.69 -9.40 -15.40
CA CYS A 319 16.83 -8.28 -15.76
C CYS A 319 17.36 -6.95 -15.21
N ALA A 320 17.89 -6.92 -13.97
CA ALA A 320 18.46 -5.72 -13.38
C ALA A 320 19.79 -5.30 -14.02
N ILE A 321 20.52 -6.19 -14.69
CA ILE A 321 21.72 -5.83 -15.48
C ILE A 321 21.30 -5.14 -16.77
N GLU A 322 20.28 -5.66 -17.45
CA GLU A 322 19.75 -5.08 -18.71
C GLU A 322 19.03 -3.75 -18.49
N ALA A 323 18.35 -3.57 -17.35
CA ALA A 323 17.57 -2.36 -17.07
C ALA A 323 18.39 -1.11 -16.67
N LYS A 324 19.72 -1.18 -16.73
CA LYS A 324 20.63 -0.07 -16.38
C LYS A 324 20.79 0.93 -17.53
#